data_AF-A0A954LGM1-F1
#
_entry.id   AF-A0A954LGM1-F1
#
_cell.length_a   1.000
_cell.length_b   1.000
_cell.length_c   1.000
_cell.angle_alpha   90.00
_cell.angle_beta   90.00
_cell.angle_gamma   90.00
#
_symmetry.space_group_name_H-M   'P 1'
#
loop_
_entity.id
_entity.type
_entity.pdbx_description
1 polymer ?
#
loop_
_entity_poly.entity_id
_entity_poly.type
_entity_poly.pdbx_seq_one_letter_code
_entity_poly.pdbx_strand_id
1 'polypeptide(L)'
;MPQPTRSGDVLVIERFDRSLRARIHMEDFGLILDRPPGQRQYQGSYEDLANVIARVCPEDGRRFVELLVFCIFCGNWDAHLKNFSVLYPDQRLR
;
A
#
# COMPACT_ATOMS: atom_id res chain seq x y z
N MET A 1 -15.72 -3.95 -13.14
CA MET A 1 -14.41 -4.30 -13.72
C MET A 1 -13.91 -3.11 -14.54
N PRO A 2 -12.61 -2.76 -14.51
CA PRO A 2 -12.09 -1.72 -15.39
C PRO A 2 -12.36 -2.14 -16.84
N GLN A 3 -12.85 -1.20 -17.65
CA GLN A 3 -13.04 -1.44 -19.07
C GLN A 3 -11.66 -1.46 -19.75
N PRO A 4 -11.40 -2.38 -20.69
CA PRO A 4 -10.16 -2.37 -21.44
C PRO A 4 -9.99 -1.03 -22.15
N THR A 5 -8.76 -0.52 -22.18
CA THR A 5 -8.41 0.64 -23.00
C THR A 5 -8.78 0.33 -24.46
N ARG A 6 -9.31 1.31 -25.19
CA ARG A 6 -9.75 1.11 -26.59
C ARG A 6 -8.62 0.63 -27.51
N SER A 7 -7.36 0.77 -27.12
CA SER A 7 -6.16 0.37 -27.86
C SER A 7 -5.71 -1.08 -27.60
N GLY A 8 -6.20 -1.73 -26.53
CA GLY A 8 -5.71 -3.05 -26.11
C GLY A 8 -4.42 -3.02 -25.29
N ASP A 9 -3.92 -1.83 -24.95
CA ASP A 9 -2.73 -1.67 -24.12
C ASP A 9 -3.01 -2.09 -22.67
N VAL A 10 -2.07 -2.84 -22.08
CA VAL A 10 -2.16 -3.34 -20.71
C VAL A 10 -0.93 -2.95 -19.90
N LEU A 11 -1.15 -2.66 -18.62
CA LEU A 11 -0.08 -2.48 -17.65
C LEU A 11 0.12 -3.79 -16.89
N VAL A 12 1.28 -4.43 -17.09
CA VAL A 12 1.67 -5.63 -16.35
C VAL A 12 2.62 -5.23 -15.24
N ILE A 13 2.24 -5.48 -13.99
CA ILE A 13 3.04 -5.15 -12.80
C ILE A 13 3.51 -6.46 -12.17
N GLU A 14 4.81 -6.57 -11.93
CA GLU A 14 5.36 -7.68 -11.15
C GLU A 14 4.87 -7.62 -9.70
N ARG A 15 4.44 -8.77 -9.16
CA ARG A 15 3.95 -8.85 -7.78
C ARG A 15 5.10 -8.89 -6.80
N PHE A 16 5.18 -7.89 -5.92
CA PHE A 16 6.18 -7.83 -4.85
C PHE A 16 5.91 -8.79 -3.67
N ASP A 17 4.72 -9.37 -3.56
CA ASP A 17 4.35 -10.35 -2.53
C ASP A 17 4.58 -11.82 -2.99
N ARG A 18 5.41 -12.00 -4.01
CA ARG A 18 5.77 -13.30 -4.59
C ARG A 18 7.29 -13.41 -4.67
N SER A 19 7.81 -14.54 -4.25
CA SER A 19 9.18 -14.97 -4.53
C SER A 19 9.16 -16.23 -5.41
N LEU A 20 10.32 -16.63 -5.93
CA LEU A 20 10.46 -17.88 -6.68
C LEU A 20 9.96 -19.13 -5.93
N ARG A 21 9.93 -19.06 -4.59
CA ARG A 21 9.69 -20.23 -3.74
C ARG A 21 8.43 -20.15 -2.89
N ALA A 22 7.92 -18.94 -2.64
CA ALA A 22 6.84 -18.73 -1.67
C ALA A 22 6.05 -17.44 -1.91
N ARG A 23 4.85 -17.40 -1.35
CA ARG A 23 4.07 -16.17 -1.16
C ARG A 23 4.59 -15.46 0.09
N ILE A 24 4.70 -14.15 0.01
CA ILE A 24 5.05 -13.28 1.14
C ILE A 24 3.74 -12.70 1.67
N HIS A 25 3.53 -12.77 2.99
CA HIS A 25 2.32 -12.18 3.58
C HIS A 25 2.40 -10.65 3.50
N MET A 26 1.27 -10.02 3.23
CA MET A 26 1.14 -8.57 3.19
C MET A 26 -0.23 -8.15 3.70
N GLU A 27 -0.28 -6.98 4.33
CA GLU A 27 -1.52 -6.34 4.75
C GLU A 27 -1.54 -4.90 4.24
N ASP A 28 -2.67 -4.49 3.66
CA ASP A 28 -2.89 -3.08 3.33
C ASP A 28 -3.35 -2.28 4.57
N PHE A 29 -3.16 -0.96 4.56
CA PHE A 29 -3.54 -0.15 5.73
C PHE A 29 -5.05 -0.08 5.95
N GLY A 30 -5.85 -0.43 4.94
CA GLY A 30 -7.28 -0.65 5.12
C GLY A 30 -7.56 -1.81 6.06
N LEU A 31 -6.84 -2.92 5.92
CA LEU A 31 -6.94 -4.05 6.85
C LEU A 31 -6.37 -3.70 8.23
N ILE A 32 -5.16 -3.12 8.28
CA ILE A 32 -4.47 -2.79 9.54
C ILE A 32 -5.29 -1.85 10.43
N LEU A 33 -6.01 -0.90 9.82
CA LEU A 33 -6.80 0.13 10.52
C LEU A 33 -8.30 -0.23 10.64
N ASP A 34 -8.71 -1.43 10.23
CA ASP A 34 -10.12 -1.85 10.17
C ASP A 34 -11.01 -0.85 9.39
N ARG A 35 -10.56 -0.58 8.17
CA ARG A 35 -11.14 0.32 7.15
C ARG A 35 -11.34 -0.45 5.84
N PRO A 36 -12.40 -1.28 5.74
CA PRO A 36 -12.62 -2.12 4.57
C PRO A 36 -12.96 -1.30 3.30
N PRO A 37 -12.95 -1.95 2.12
CA PRO A 37 -13.20 -1.27 0.84
C PRO A 37 -14.51 -0.47 0.79
N GLY A 38 -14.52 0.59 -0.02
CA GLY A 38 -15.62 1.55 -0.11
C GLY A 38 -15.21 2.89 0.50
N GLN A 39 -16.16 3.65 1.05
CA GLN A 39 -15.87 4.99 1.60
C GLN A 39 -14.85 4.96 2.74
N ARG A 40 -14.80 3.86 3.50
CA ARG A 40 -13.88 3.72 4.65
C ARG A 40 -12.41 3.67 4.26
N GLN A 41 -12.08 3.28 3.03
CA GLN A 41 -10.68 3.27 2.57
C GLN A 41 -10.05 4.67 2.46
N TYR A 42 -10.90 5.72 2.43
CA TYR A 42 -10.50 7.12 2.47
C TYR A 42 -10.55 7.70 3.90
N GLN A 43 -11.01 6.93 4.89
CA GLN A 43 -11.18 7.36 6.28
C GLN A 43 -9.96 7.00 7.13
N GLY A 44 -8.86 7.71 6.87
CA GLY A 44 -7.64 7.67 7.67
C GLY A 44 -6.72 8.83 7.28
N SER A 45 -5.64 8.97 8.04
CA SER A 45 -4.67 10.05 7.87
C SER A 45 -3.28 9.52 7.57
N TYR A 46 -2.41 10.34 6.97
CA TYR A 46 -1.01 9.96 6.78
C TYR A 46 -0.28 9.82 8.12
N GLU A 47 -0.77 10.48 9.17
CA GLU A 47 -0.35 10.31 10.55
C GLU A 47 -0.69 8.91 11.09
N ASP A 48 -1.87 8.36 10.77
CA ASP A 48 -2.21 6.97 11.11
C ASP A 48 -1.21 5.99 10.45
N LEU A 49 -0.88 6.24 9.18
CA LEU A 49 0.12 5.46 8.46
C LEU A 49 1.49 5.55 9.13
N ALA A 50 1.96 6.76 9.43
CA ALA A 50 3.23 7.01 10.09
C ALA A 50 3.31 6.34 11.46
N ASN A 51 2.23 6.36 12.24
CA ASN A 51 2.15 5.72 13.55
C ASN A 51 2.28 4.19 13.48
N VAL A 52 1.68 3.56 12.46
CA VAL A 52 1.83 2.12 12.23
C VAL A 52 3.26 1.80 11.78
N ILE A 53 3.81 2.56 10.83
CA ILE A 53 5.18 2.38 10.32
C ILE A 53 6.20 2.47 11.45
N ALA A 54 6.10 3.52 12.29
CA ALA A 54 6.98 3.70 13.44
C ALA A 54 6.95 2.52 14.44
N ARG A 55 5.87 1.73 14.46
CA ARG A 55 5.72 0.57 15.35
C ARG A 55 6.13 -0.75 14.71
N VAL A 56 5.97 -0.90 13.39
CA VAL A 56 6.11 -2.20 12.70
C VAL A 56 7.39 -2.27 11.86
N CYS A 57 7.77 -1.18 11.21
CA CYS A 57 8.95 -1.08 10.36
C CYS A 57 9.55 0.34 10.45
N PRO A 58 10.04 0.77 11.62
CA PRO A 58 10.52 2.14 11.84
C PRO A 58 11.64 2.56 10.86
N GLU A 59 12.41 1.61 10.35
CA GLU A 59 13.43 1.81 9.30
C GLU A 59 12.86 2.35 7.98
N ASP A 60 11.58 2.12 7.69
CA ASP A 60 10.91 2.59 6.47
C ASP A 60 10.31 4.01 6.59
N GLY A 61 10.44 4.66 7.76
CA GLY A 61 9.86 5.99 7.99
C GLY A 61 10.32 7.05 6.98
N ARG A 62 11.62 7.06 6.63
CA ARG A 62 12.14 7.96 5.60
C ARG A 62 11.54 7.68 4.22
N ARG A 63 11.46 6.41 3.85
CA ARG A 63 10.90 5.97 2.56
C ARG A 63 9.42 6.36 2.44
N PHE A 64 8.66 6.26 3.52
CA PHE A 64 7.26 6.70 3.53
C PHE A 64 7.12 8.20 3.25
N VAL A 65 7.94 9.03 3.88
CA VAL A 65 7.94 10.48 3.61
C VAL A 65 8.29 10.78 2.15
N GLU A 66 9.31 10.11 1.59
CA GLU A 66 9.68 10.26 0.19
C GLU A 66 8.54 9.86 -0.77
N LEU A 67 7.82 8.77 -0.47
CA LEU A 67 6.65 8.34 -1.24
C LEU A 67 5.49 9.33 -1.15
N LEU A 68 5.25 9.91 0.03
CA LEU A 68 4.20 10.92 0.22
C LEU A 68 4.52 12.18 -0.59
N VAL A 69 5.76 12.66 -0.52
CA VAL A 69 6.23 13.80 -1.32
C VAL A 69 6.10 13.51 -2.82
N PHE A 70 6.44 12.30 -3.26
CA PHE A 70 6.25 11.87 -4.65
C PHE A 70 4.77 11.90 -5.06
N CYS A 71 3.86 11.37 -4.24
CA CYS A 71 2.43 11.40 -4.54
C CYS A 71 1.90 12.83 -4.69
N ILE A 72 2.38 13.76 -3.86
CA ILE A 72 2.05 15.19 -3.96
C ILE A 72 2.56 15.77 -5.29
N PHE A 73 3.84 15.56 -5.64
CA PHE A 73 4.41 16.15 -6.85
C PHE A 73 3.82 15.62 -8.15
N CYS A 74 3.44 14.33 -8.19
CA CYS A 74 2.80 13.75 -9.36
C CYS A 74 1.28 13.96 -9.39
N GLY A 75 0.71 14.65 -8.38
CA GLY A 75 -0.73 14.91 -8.30
C GLY A 75 -1.57 13.64 -8.10
N ASN A 76 -1.03 12.64 -7.40
CA ASN A 76 -1.77 11.41 -7.09
C ASN A 76 -2.74 11.65 -5.92
N TRP A 77 -3.96 12.07 -6.26
CA TRP A 77 -5.02 12.34 -5.28
C TRP A 77 -5.78 11.09 -4.79
N ASP A 78 -5.50 9.91 -5.35
CA ASP A 78 -6.16 8.64 -4.98
C ASP A 78 -5.28 7.76 -4.07
N ALA A 79 -4.19 8.31 -3.52
CA ALA A 79 -3.27 7.63 -2.59
C ALA A 79 -3.92 7.34 -1.21
N HIS A 80 -4.90 6.45 -1.19
CA HIS A 80 -5.70 6.11 -0.01
C HIS A 80 -5.11 4.91 0.75
N LEU A 81 -5.72 4.51 1.88
CA LEU A 81 -5.20 3.48 2.79
C LEU A 81 -4.79 2.17 2.09
N LYS A 82 -5.57 1.71 1.12
CA LYS A 82 -5.28 0.45 0.40
C LYS A 82 -4.11 0.52 -0.59
N ASN A 83 -3.56 1.71 -0.88
CA ASN A 83 -2.38 1.87 -1.74
C ASN A 83 -1.06 1.69 -0.98
N PHE A 84 -1.12 1.63 0.35
CA PHE A 84 0.03 1.36 1.20
C PHE A 84 -0.13 -0.03 1.80
N SER A 85 0.98 -0.75 1.97
CA SER A 85 0.97 -2.08 2.58
C SER A 85 2.25 -2.34 3.34
N VAL A 86 2.15 -3.18 4.36
CA VAL A 86 3.29 -3.76 5.07
C VAL A 86 3.51 -5.17 4.53
N LEU A 87 4.77 -5.49 4.19
CA LEU A 87 5.17 -6.84 3.84
C LEU A 87 5.77 -7.53 5.07
N TYR A 88 5.55 -8.83 5.20
CA TYR A 88 6.05 -9.67 6.29
C TYR A 88 6.95 -10.78 5.72
N PRO A 89 8.25 -10.53 5.50
CA PRO A 89 9.17 -11.46 4.85
C PRO A 89 9.44 -12.73 5.65
N ASP A 90 9.34 -12.65 6.98
CA ASP A 90 9.64 -13.72 7.93
C ASP A 90 8.39 -14.52 8.37
N GLN A 91 7.24 -14.32 7.70
CA GLN A 91 5.95 -14.91 8.06
C GLN A 91 5.49 -14.59 9.49
N ARG A 92 5.98 -13.50 10.12
CA ARG A 92 5.38 -13.01 11.35
C ARG A 92 3.96 -12.53 11.05
N LEU A 93 3.00 -13.42 11.31
CA LEU A 93 1.60 -13.10 11.40
C LEU A 93 1.40 -12.39 12.74
N ARG A 94 0.74 -11.22 12.71
CA ARG A 94 0.09 -10.70 13.91
C ARG A 94 -1.08 -11.59 14.28
#